data_AF-A0A2H1FFU6-F1
#
_entry.id   AF-A0A2H1FFU6-F1
#
_cell.length_a   1.000
_cell.length_b   1.000
_cell.length_c   1.000
_cell.angle_alpha   90.00
_cell.angle_beta   90.00
_cell.angle_gamma   90.00
#
_symmetry.space_group_name_H-M   'P 1'
#
loop_
_entity.id
_entity.type
_entity.pdbx_description
1 polymer ?
#
loop_
_entity_poly.entity_id
_entity_poly.type
_entity_poly.pdbx_seq_one_letter_code
_entity_poly.pdbx_strand_id
1 'polypeptide(L)'
;MGKVRYYGMTLIEMHKNLFLEECSRLTRLIFNCLQKLEKNPIDLDTIEMMVNAADVIRGGAKFLEDVDLELNAKMLIELFKGTQDMRDRKKEHEMMMGVFRGLVNKTHSSIA
;
A
#
# COMPACT_ATOMS: atom_id res chain seq x y z
N MET A 1 19.54 -4.40 35.74
CA MET A 1 19.03 -5.07 34.52
C MET A 1 17.77 -4.41 33.89
N GLY A 2 17.49 -3.13 34.15
CA GLY A 2 16.26 -2.46 33.64
C GLY A 2 16.42 -1.54 32.42
N LYS A 3 17.61 -1.00 32.14
CA LYS A 3 17.78 0.04 31.09
C LYS A 3 17.77 -0.51 29.65
N VAL A 4 18.35 -1.69 29.42
CA VAL A 4 18.50 -2.26 28.05
C VAL A 4 17.15 -2.61 27.42
N ARG A 5 16.17 -3.06 28.21
CA ARG A 5 14.82 -3.40 27.71
C ARG A 5 14.02 -2.17 27.28
N TYR A 6 14.19 -1.02 27.96
CA TYR A 6 13.49 0.22 27.61
C TYR A 6 13.98 0.79 26.28
N TYR A 7 15.30 0.86 26.05
CA TYR A 7 15.86 1.33 24.78
C TYR A 7 15.42 0.47 23.58
N GLY A 8 15.33 -0.86 23.77
CA GLY A 8 14.85 -1.79 22.75
C GLY A 8 13.39 -1.55 22.37
N MET A 9 12.50 -1.36 23.35
CA MET A 9 11.08 -1.06 23.08
C MET A 9 10.91 0.28 22.36
N THR A 10 11.62 1.33 22.78
CA THR A 10 11.54 2.64 22.13
C THR A 10 12.07 2.64 20.69
N LEU A 11 13.08 1.82 20.39
CA LEU A 11 13.61 1.70 19.03
C LEU A 11 12.63 0.94 18.13
N ILE A 12 12.03 -0.15 18.62
CA ILE A 12 11.04 -0.92 17.86
C ILE A 12 9.80 -0.07 17.56
N GLU A 13 9.31 0.70 18.53
CA GLU A 13 8.19 1.62 18.34
C GLU A 13 8.47 2.70 17.29
N MET A 14 9.67 3.29 17.30
CA MET A 14 10.09 4.28 16.30
C MET A 14 10.10 3.68 14.89
N HIS A 15 10.62 2.47 14.71
CA HIS A 15 10.59 1.79 13.42
C HIS A 15 9.17 1.48 12.98
N LYS A 16 8.30 0.99 13.89
CA LYS A 16 6.89 0.75 13.58
C LYS A 16 6.18 2.01 13.10
N ASN A 17 6.42 3.16 13.73
CA ASN A 17 5.84 4.43 13.30
C ASN A 17 6.32 4.83 11.89
N LEU A 18 7.60 4.67 11.58
CA LEU A 18 8.15 4.96 10.25
C LEU A 18 7.51 4.06 9.18
N PHE A 19 7.33 2.77 9.45
CA PHE A 19 6.65 1.87 8.53
C PHE A 19 5.16 2.19 8.38
N LEU A 20 4.47 2.60 9.45
CA LEU A 20 3.07 3.02 9.39
C LEU A 20 2.89 4.25 8.51
N GLU A 21 3.74 5.26 8.68
CA GLU A 21 3.74 6.48 7.87
C GLU A 21 4.01 6.17 6.39
N GLU A 22 5.02 5.33 6.11
CA GLU A 22 5.37 4.96 4.75
C GLU A 22 4.26 4.13 4.08
N CYS A 23 3.67 3.15 4.79
CA CYS A 23 2.52 2.39 4.31
C CYS A 23 1.32 3.29 4.03
N SER A 24 1.05 4.29 4.87
CA SER A 24 -0.01 5.28 4.63
C SER A 24 0.25 6.10 3.37
N ARG A 25 1.48 6.61 3.21
CA ARG A 25 1.91 7.39 2.05
C ARG A 25 1.78 6.59 0.76
N LEU A 26 2.24 5.35 0.75
CA LEU A 26 2.18 4.46 -0.41
C LEU A 26 0.75 4.02 -0.73
N THR A 27 -0.11 3.84 0.28
CA THR A 27 -1.54 3.55 0.07
C THR A 27 -2.21 4.69 -0.71
N ARG A 28 -1.90 5.95 -0.37
CA ARG A 28 -2.38 7.12 -1.13
C ARG A 28 -1.80 7.17 -2.54
N LEU A 29 -0.51 6.85 -2.69
CA LEU A 29 0.13 6.78 -4.00
C LEU A 29 -0.58 5.77 -4.91
N ILE A 30 -0.84 4.56 -4.42
CA ILE A 30 -1.56 3.52 -5.18
C ILE A 30 -2.95 4.01 -5.58
N PHE A 31 -3.70 4.61 -4.65
CA PHE A 31 -5.03 5.14 -4.96
C PHE A 31 -4.98 6.20 -6.08
N ASN A 32 -4.00 7.11 -6.03
CA ASN A 32 -3.80 8.11 -7.07
C ASN A 32 -3.41 7.48 -8.42
N CYS A 33 -2.54 6.45 -8.41
CA CYS A 33 -2.19 5.69 -9.61
C CYS A 33 -3.42 5.04 -10.24
N LEU A 34 -4.26 4.38 -9.43
CA LEU A 34 -5.49 3.77 -9.91
C LEU A 34 -6.42 4.82 -10.55
N GLN A 35 -6.59 6.00 -9.95
CA GLN A 35 -7.36 7.10 -10.55
C GLN A 35 -6.77 7.61 -11.86
N LYS A 36 -5.45 7.66 -11.97
CA LYS A 36 -4.77 8.09 -13.20
C LYS A 36 -4.97 7.06 -14.32
N LEU A 37 -4.93 5.77 -13.97
CA LEU A 37 -5.12 4.66 -14.91
C LEU A 37 -6.55 4.55 -15.44
N GLU A 38 -7.57 5.11 -14.75
CA GLU A 38 -8.92 5.26 -15.33
C GLU A 38 -8.92 6.14 -16.59
N LYS A 39 -8.05 7.16 -16.61
CA LYS A 39 -7.97 8.14 -17.70
C LYS A 39 -6.96 7.74 -18.76
N ASN A 40 -5.89 7.06 -18.36
CA ASN A 40 -4.83 6.59 -19.24
C ASN A 40 -4.47 5.13 -18.93
N PRO A 41 -5.23 4.15 -19.45
CA PRO A 41 -5.09 2.74 -19.07
C PRO A 41 -3.82 2.06 -19.60
N ILE A 42 -3.09 2.70 -20.51
CA ILE A 42 -1.84 2.18 -21.11
C ILE A 42 -0.59 2.89 -20.56
N ASP A 43 -0.74 3.67 -19.48
CA ASP A 43 0.36 4.35 -18.80
C ASP A 43 1.22 3.35 -18.02
N LEU A 44 2.15 2.69 -18.73
CA LEU A 44 2.98 1.62 -18.17
C LEU A 44 3.80 2.09 -16.95
N ASP A 45 4.31 3.32 -16.97
CA ASP A 45 5.05 3.91 -15.85
C ASP A 45 4.18 3.99 -14.59
N THR A 46 2.90 4.33 -14.76
CA THR A 46 1.94 4.39 -13.65
C THR A 46 1.57 3.01 -13.14
N ILE A 47 1.44 2.01 -14.03
CA ILE A 47 1.22 0.61 -13.65
C ILE A 47 2.42 0.10 -12.84
N GLU A 48 3.65 0.32 -13.32
CA GLU A 48 4.87 -0.11 -12.64
C GLU A 48 5.03 0.57 -11.29
N MET A 49 4.81 1.89 -11.21
CA MET A 49 4.85 2.65 -9.96
C MET A 49 3.85 2.09 -8.93
N MET A 50 2.64 1.78 -9.36
CA MET A 50 1.60 1.21 -8.51
C MET A 50 1.99 -0.17 -7.97
N VAL A 51 2.51 -1.05 -8.84
CA VAL A 51 2.94 -2.41 -8.45
C VAL A 51 4.13 -2.35 -7.50
N ASN A 52 5.11 -1.49 -7.77
CA ASN A 52 6.27 -1.31 -6.90
C ASN A 52 5.88 -0.75 -5.53
N ALA A 53 4.97 0.23 -5.48
CA ALA A 53 4.42 0.74 -4.22
C ALA A 53 3.73 -0.37 -3.42
N ALA A 54 2.96 -1.24 -4.07
CA ALA A 54 2.31 -2.37 -3.40
C ALA A 54 3.33 -3.40 -2.88
N ASP A 55 4.43 -3.66 -3.58
CA ASP A 55 5.46 -4.56 -3.08
C ASP A 55 6.15 -4.03 -1.82
N VAL A 56 6.42 -2.72 -1.76
CA VAL A 56 6.94 -2.06 -0.56
C VAL A 56 5.93 -2.13 0.59
N ILE A 57 4.65 -1.83 0.34
CA ILE A 57 3.58 -1.98 1.35
C ILE A 57 3.52 -3.42 1.86
N ARG A 58 3.59 -4.43 0.99
CA ARG A 58 3.56 -5.84 1.40
C ARG A 58 4.70 -6.16 2.37
N GLY A 59 5.90 -5.64 2.11
CA GLY A 59 7.03 -5.78 3.04
C GLY A 59 6.81 -5.07 4.37
N GLY A 60 6.33 -3.83 4.34
CA GLY A 60 6.03 -3.05 5.54
C GLY A 60 4.90 -3.65 6.39
N ALA A 61 3.82 -4.11 5.76
CA ALA A 61 2.68 -4.74 6.41
C ALA A 61 3.08 -6.03 7.14
N LYS A 62 3.97 -6.85 6.56
CA LYS A 62 4.55 -8.02 7.25
C LYS A 62 5.28 -7.64 8.53
N PHE A 63 6.08 -6.57 8.48
CA PHE A 63 6.81 -6.08 9.65
C PHE A 63 5.87 -5.53 10.73
N LEU A 64 4.78 -4.90 10.31
CA LEU A 64 3.74 -4.35 11.19
C LEU A 64 2.74 -5.39 11.70
N GLU A 65 2.79 -6.62 11.19
CA GLU A 65 1.81 -7.69 11.45
C GLU A 65 0.38 -7.32 11.00
N ASP A 66 0.25 -6.44 9.99
CA ASP A 66 -1.03 -6.06 9.38
C ASP A 66 -1.36 -7.00 8.20
N VAL A 67 -2.03 -8.11 8.54
CA VAL A 67 -2.38 -9.18 7.59
C VAL A 67 -3.32 -8.68 6.48
N ASP A 68 -4.26 -7.79 6.80
CA ASP A 68 -5.22 -7.28 5.82
C ASP A 68 -4.52 -6.38 4.80
N LEU A 69 -3.64 -5.49 5.25
CA LEU A 69 -2.87 -4.63 4.36
C LEU A 69 -1.90 -5.46 3.50
N GLU A 70 -1.26 -6.48 4.08
CA GLU A 70 -0.39 -7.39 3.33
C GLU A 70 -1.16 -8.10 2.21
N LEU A 71 -2.34 -8.66 2.51
CA LEU A 71 -3.17 -9.37 1.53
C LEU A 71 -3.65 -8.44 0.41
N ASN A 72 -4.11 -7.24 0.74
CA ASN A 72 -4.56 -6.25 -0.25
C ASN A 72 -3.41 -5.82 -1.17
N ALA A 73 -2.22 -5.60 -0.62
CA ALA A 73 -1.04 -5.24 -1.40
C ALA A 73 -0.59 -6.41 -2.30
N LYS A 74 -0.56 -7.63 -1.77
CA LYS A 74 -0.26 -8.84 -2.54
C LYS A 74 -1.23 -9.03 -3.71
N MET A 75 -2.53 -8.89 -3.45
CA MET A 75 -3.57 -9.00 -4.47
C MET A 75 -3.37 -7.97 -5.59
N LEU A 76 -3.05 -6.71 -5.26
CA LEU A 76 -2.73 -5.70 -6.28
C LEU A 76 -1.59 -6.14 -7.20
N ILE A 77 -0.51 -6.67 -6.62
CA ILE A 77 0.65 -7.14 -7.39
C ILE A 77 0.24 -8.27 -8.33
N GLU A 78 -0.50 -9.26 -7.83
CA GLU A 78 -0.93 -10.43 -8.61
C GLU A 78 -1.85 -10.05 -9.79
N LEU A 79 -2.70 -9.03 -9.61
CA LEU A 79 -3.64 -8.60 -10.63
C LEU A 79 -2.98 -7.73 -11.72
N PHE A 80 -1.99 -6.91 -11.35
CA PHE A 80 -1.47 -5.87 -12.25
C PHE A 80 -0.03 -6.06 -12.73
N LYS A 81 0.76 -6.94 -12.09
CA LYS A 81 2.14 -7.18 -12.54
C LYS A 81 2.16 -7.71 -13.98
N GLY A 82 2.94 -7.04 -14.83
CA GLY A 82 3.07 -7.37 -16.26
C GLY A 82 1.88 -6.92 -17.13
N THR A 83 0.88 -6.25 -16.56
CA THR A 83 -0.24 -5.69 -17.33
C THR A 83 0.27 -4.61 -18.28
N GLN A 84 -0.14 -4.69 -19.55
CA GLN A 84 0.19 -3.69 -20.58
C GLN A 84 -0.98 -2.72 -20.83
N ASP A 85 -2.20 -3.15 -20.51
CA ASP A 85 -3.42 -2.36 -20.68
C ASP A 85 -4.40 -2.66 -19.55
N MET A 86 -4.77 -1.63 -18.79
CA MET A 86 -5.68 -1.75 -17.66
C MET A 86 -7.12 -2.08 -18.08
N ARG A 87 -7.49 -1.90 -19.35
CA ARG A 87 -8.82 -2.26 -19.85
C ARG A 87 -9.07 -3.76 -19.79
N ASP A 88 -8.02 -4.57 -19.94
CA ASP A 88 -8.09 -6.04 -19.80
C ASP A 88 -8.36 -6.48 -18.37
N ARG A 89 -8.16 -5.57 -17.41
CA ARG A 89 -8.28 -5.77 -15.96
C ARG A 89 -9.30 -4.82 -15.32
N LYS A 90 -10.33 -4.41 -16.08
CA LYS A 90 -11.26 -3.36 -15.64
C LYS A 90 -11.97 -3.70 -14.34
N LYS A 91 -12.42 -4.95 -14.16
CA LYS A 91 -13.14 -5.37 -12.93
C LYS A 91 -12.21 -5.35 -11.71
N GLU A 92 -10.99 -5.85 -11.91
CA GLU A 92 -9.93 -5.86 -10.92
C GLU A 92 -9.56 -4.43 -10.51
N HIS A 93 -9.49 -3.53 -11.49
CA HIS A 93 -9.21 -2.11 -11.26
C HIS A 93 -10.30 -1.44 -10.42
N GLU A 94 -11.58 -1.64 -10.78
CA GLU A 94 -12.71 -1.13 -10.01
C GLU A 94 -12.74 -1.67 -8.57
N MET A 95 -12.45 -2.97 -8.40
CA MET A 95 -12.34 -3.61 -7.08
C MET A 95 -11.21 -2.98 -6.25
N MET A 96 -10.01 -2.87 -6.80
CA MET A 96 -8.86 -2.31 -6.07
C MET A 96 -9.04 -0.82 -5.78
N MET A 97 -9.74 -0.08 -6.64
CA MET A 97 -10.17 1.29 -6.36
C MET A 97 -11.05 1.39 -5.12
N GLY A 98 -11.98 0.46 -4.93
CA GLY A 98 -12.80 0.37 -3.71
C GLY A 98 -11.97 0.08 -2.46
N VAL A 99 -11.08 -0.91 -2.54
CA VAL A 99 -10.19 -1.31 -1.45
C VAL A 99 -9.31 -0.15 -1.00
N PHE A 100 -8.54 0.45 -1.92
CA PHE A 100 -7.57 1.49 -1.59
C PHE A 100 -8.23 2.80 -1.18
N ARG A 101 -9.42 3.13 -1.70
CA ARG A 101 -10.23 4.23 -1.16
C ARG A 101 -10.58 4.01 0.31
N GLY A 102 -11.01 2.81 0.68
CA GLY A 102 -11.31 2.46 2.06
C GLY A 102 -10.08 2.58 2.97
N LEU A 103 -8.91 2.13 2.51
CA LEU A 103 -7.66 2.22 3.26
C LEU A 103 -7.19 3.67 3.46
N VAL A 104 -7.26 4.51 2.43
CA VAL A 104 -6.95 5.94 2.54
C VAL A 104 -7.86 6.63 3.55
N ASN A 105 -9.17 6.35 3.51
CA ASN A 105 -10.12 6.96 4.45
C ASN A 105 -9.85 6.54 5.90
N LYS A 106 -9.46 5.28 6.15
CA LYS A 106 -9.08 4.80 7.49
C LYS A 106 -7.85 5.52 8.04
N THR A 107 -6.85 5.79 7.19
CA THR A 107 -5.62 6.50 7.61
C THR A 107 -5.84 7.99 7.89
N HIS A 108 -6.93 8.58 7.40
CA HIS A 108 -7.32 9.94 7.75
C HIS A 108 -8.00 10.02 9.12
N SER A 109 -8.73 8.99 9.54
CA SER A 109 -9.45 8.99 10.83
C SER A 109 -8.58 8.71 12.05
N SER A 110 -7.37 8.19 11.88
CA SER A 110 -6.44 7.88 12.98
C SER A 110 -5.44 9.01 13.30
N ILE A 111 -5.51 10.14 12.57
CA ILE A 111 -4.63 11.32 12.74
C ILE A 111 -5.43 12.57 13.16
N ALA A 112 -6.74 12.45 13.37
CA ALA A 112 -7.63 13.52 13.88
C ALA A 112 -8.05 13.22 15.33
#